data_AF-A0A3D9HRQ0-F1
#
_entry.id   AF-A0A3D9HRQ0-F1
#
_cell.length_a   1.000
_cell.length_b   1.000
_cell.length_c   1.000
_cell.angle_alpha   90.00
_cell.angle_beta   90.00
_cell.angle_gamma   90.00
#
_symmetry.space_group_name_H-M   'P 1'
#
loop_
_entity.id
_entity.type
_entity.pdbx_description
1 polymer ?
#
loop_
_entity_poly.entity_id
_entity_poly.type
_entity_poly.pdbx_seq_one_letter_code
_entity_poly.pdbx_strand_id
1 'polypeptide(L)'
;MTTKKVSQPEPLTVSEMGFLQKLAESKDPNARVHYYQFLSDKGYAYGAMALGVARNDTVLGRTANNFMKDFAVDMGKPVSALRERAIGRDLMRADFEARKALWEQDPKAVIKLKVRDIRDYHSRIFKNHGLAPEAWTAYLPTKLAGHEGEEALWQEMLSNARGDAWDQAKDGVGLLFDPFRLDRPWKEQEAYAGWFGDAGWAGTKAAWETAWDAQ
;
A
#
# COMPACT_ATOMS: atom_id res chain seq x y z
N MET A 1 -15.90 -20.85 -15.19
CA MET A 1 -15.02 -19.71 -14.85
C MET A 1 -13.68 -20.27 -14.43
N THR A 2 -12.64 -20.08 -15.23
CA THR A 2 -11.29 -20.56 -14.94
C THR A 2 -10.71 -19.65 -13.86
N THR A 3 -10.56 -20.15 -12.64
CA THR A 3 -9.82 -19.45 -11.59
C THR A 3 -8.42 -19.15 -12.13
N LYS A 4 -8.12 -17.88 -12.38
CA LYS A 4 -6.79 -17.47 -12.82
C LYS A 4 -5.85 -17.77 -11.66
N LYS A 5 -5.13 -18.89 -11.73
CA LYS A 5 -4.18 -19.31 -10.72
C LYS A 5 -3.20 -18.15 -10.53
N VAL A 6 -3.21 -17.55 -9.34
CA VAL A 6 -2.31 -16.44 -9.00
C VAL A 6 -0.89 -16.93 -9.22
N SER A 7 -0.15 -16.31 -10.14
CA SER A 7 1.25 -16.69 -10.38
C SER A 7 2.07 -16.39 -9.13
N GLN A 8 2.88 -17.37 -8.73
CA GLN A 8 3.84 -17.17 -7.65
C GLN A 8 4.89 -16.15 -8.11
N PRO A 9 5.41 -15.30 -7.21
CA PRO A 9 6.43 -14.33 -7.58
C PRO A 9 7.69 -15.01 -8.11
N GLU A 10 8.22 -14.50 -9.22
CA GLU A 10 9.45 -15.01 -9.84
C GLU A 10 10.66 -14.15 -9.46
N PRO A 11 11.88 -14.74 -9.35
CA PRO A 11 13.11 -13.97 -9.20
C PRO A 11 13.26 -12.93 -10.32
N LEU A 12 13.82 -11.77 -9.98
CA LEU A 12 14.12 -10.72 -10.95
C LEU A 12 15.49 -10.96 -11.58
N THR A 13 15.56 -10.94 -12.89
CA THR A 13 16.82 -11.03 -13.65
C THR A 13 17.57 -9.69 -13.65
N VAL A 14 18.84 -9.72 -14.05
CA VAL A 14 19.66 -8.50 -14.22
C VAL A 14 19.00 -7.48 -15.15
N SER A 15 18.45 -7.93 -16.28
CA SER A 15 17.78 -7.05 -17.24
C SER A 15 16.48 -6.46 -16.69
N GLU A 16 15.73 -7.22 -15.90
CA GLU A 16 14.51 -6.75 -15.26
C GLU A 16 14.82 -5.74 -14.15
N MET A 17 15.86 -5.97 -13.35
CA MET A 17 16.36 -4.98 -12.39
C MET A 17 16.81 -3.69 -13.08
N GLY A 18 17.50 -3.80 -14.22
CA GLY A 18 17.88 -2.64 -15.04
C GLY A 18 16.67 -1.89 -15.64
N PHE A 19 15.59 -2.60 -15.98
CA PHE A 19 14.33 -1.98 -16.41
C PHE A 19 13.66 -1.22 -15.26
N LEU A 20 13.54 -1.83 -14.09
CA LEU A 20 12.99 -1.20 -12.89
C LEU A 20 13.81 0.02 -12.47
N GLN A 21 15.14 -0.03 -12.58
CA GLN A 21 16.02 1.11 -12.32
C GLN A 21 15.68 2.30 -13.22
N LYS A 22 15.56 2.07 -14.53
CA LYS A 22 15.21 3.14 -15.49
C LYS A 22 13.87 3.79 -15.16
N LEU A 23 12.89 2.99 -14.71
CA LEU A 23 11.61 3.52 -14.24
C LEU A 23 11.76 4.35 -12.96
N ALA A 24 12.54 3.86 -11.99
CA ALA A 24 12.81 4.57 -10.74
C ALA A 24 13.50 5.94 -10.96
N GLU A 25 14.42 6.00 -11.92
CA GLU A 25 15.17 7.21 -12.29
C GLU A 25 14.37 8.14 -13.22
N SER A 26 13.28 7.66 -13.82
CA SER A 26 12.49 8.41 -14.79
C SER A 26 11.86 9.67 -14.19
N LYS A 27 11.73 10.71 -15.02
CA LYS A 27 10.94 11.92 -14.73
C LYS A 27 9.49 11.80 -15.18
N ASP A 28 9.13 10.72 -15.89
CA ASP A 28 7.77 10.46 -16.32
C ASP A 28 6.84 10.34 -15.09
N PRO A 29 5.78 11.17 -14.99
CA PRO A 29 4.81 11.06 -13.90
C PRO A 29 4.12 9.69 -13.80
N ASN A 30 4.09 8.92 -14.89
CA ASN A 30 3.46 7.60 -14.95
C ASN A 30 4.44 6.43 -14.74
N ALA A 31 5.73 6.68 -14.54
CA ALA A 31 6.74 5.63 -14.33
C ALA A 31 6.35 4.65 -13.20
N ARG A 32 5.72 5.16 -12.13
CA ARG A 32 5.21 4.35 -11.00
C ARG A 32 4.18 3.31 -11.42
N VAL A 33 3.32 3.64 -12.39
CA VAL A 33 2.30 2.71 -12.89
C VAL A 33 2.97 1.57 -13.63
N HIS A 34 3.93 1.86 -14.51
CA HIS A 34 4.68 0.85 -15.24
C HIS A 34 5.53 -0.02 -14.31
N TYR A 35 6.12 0.58 -13.29
CA TYR A 35 6.94 -0.11 -12.29
C TYR A 35 6.11 -1.14 -11.51
N TYR A 36 4.99 -0.72 -10.92
CA TYR A 36 4.13 -1.62 -10.16
C TYR A 36 3.36 -2.60 -11.04
N GLN A 37 3.04 -2.23 -12.29
CA GLN A 37 2.48 -3.17 -13.28
C GLN A 37 3.46 -4.30 -13.55
N PHE A 38 4.72 -3.99 -13.81
CA PHE A 38 5.74 -5.01 -14.04
C PHE A 38 5.88 -5.96 -12.83
N LEU A 39 5.95 -5.42 -11.62
CA LEU A 39 5.99 -6.23 -10.39
C LEU A 39 4.73 -7.10 -10.23
N SER A 40 3.56 -6.54 -10.53
CA SER A 40 2.30 -7.27 -10.50
C SER A 40 2.31 -8.44 -11.49
N ASP A 41 2.76 -8.21 -12.72
CA ASP A 41 2.83 -9.23 -13.77
C ASP A 41 3.82 -10.35 -13.42
N LYS A 42 4.89 -10.01 -12.69
CA LYS A 42 5.86 -10.96 -12.11
C LYS A 42 5.37 -11.66 -10.84
N GLY A 43 4.11 -11.49 -10.45
CA GLY A 43 3.50 -12.19 -9.32
C GLY A 43 3.79 -11.58 -7.95
N TYR A 44 4.32 -10.36 -7.85
CA TYR A 44 4.56 -9.69 -6.57
C TYR A 44 3.28 -9.07 -6.00
N ALA A 45 2.90 -9.46 -4.78
CA ALA A 45 1.64 -9.04 -4.15
C ALA A 45 1.58 -7.54 -3.91
N TYR A 46 2.67 -7.05 -3.34
CA TYR A 46 2.84 -5.63 -3.10
C TYR A 46 2.80 -4.83 -4.42
N GLY A 47 3.34 -5.38 -5.51
CA GLY A 47 3.25 -4.78 -6.84
C GLY A 47 1.81 -4.57 -7.29
N ALA A 48 0.95 -5.59 -7.16
CA ALA A 48 -0.46 -5.49 -7.51
C ALA A 48 -1.21 -4.47 -6.64
N MET A 49 -1.00 -4.47 -5.32
CA MET A 49 -1.63 -3.52 -4.41
C MET A 49 -1.18 -2.08 -4.69
N ALA A 50 0.12 -1.85 -4.82
CA ALA A 50 0.70 -0.54 -5.09
C ALA A 50 0.32 -0.01 -6.49
N LEU A 51 0.08 -0.91 -7.46
CA LEU A 51 -0.44 -0.53 -8.77
C LEU A 51 -1.83 0.11 -8.67
N GLY A 52 -2.74 -0.48 -7.88
CA GLY A 52 -4.08 0.09 -7.65
C GLY A 52 -4.02 1.47 -6.98
N VAL A 53 -3.09 1.66 -6.05
CA VAL A 53 -2.81 2.99 -5.44
C VAL A 53 -2.27 3.96 -6.49
N ALA A 54 -1.30 3.52 -7.31
CA ALA A 54 -0.66 4.36 -8.32
C ALA A 54 -1.63 4.81 -9.43
N ARG A 55 -2.57 3.95 -9.82
CA ARG A 55 -3.65 4.24 -10.78
C ARG A 55 -4.86 4.91 -10.14
N ASN A 56 -5.03 4.80 -8.83
CA ASN A 56 -6.19 5.29 -8.09
C ASN A 56 -7.52 4.68 -8.59
N ASP A 57 -7.49 3.45 -9.10
CA ASP A 57 -8.61 2.79 -9.79
C ASP A 57 -9.22 1.61 -9.00
N THR A 58 -8.49 1.07 -8.03
CA THR A 58 -9.03 0.09 -7.07
C THR A 58 -9.65 0.78 -5.85
N VAL A 59 -10.54 0.07 -5.17
CA VAL A 59 -11.16 0.56 -3.92
C VAL A 59 -10.08 0.87 -2.88
N LEU A 60 -9.18 -0.08 -2.63
CA LEU A 60 -8.11 0.08 -1.66
C LEU A 60 -7.12 1.17 -2.07
N GLY A 61 -6.86 1.32 -3.37
CA GLY A 61 -6.04 2.39 -3.93
C GLY A 61 -6.61 3.78 -3.64
N ARG A 62 -7.90 3.97 -3.91
CA ARG A 62 -8.61 5.22 -3.58
C ARG A 62 -8.65 5.49 -2.09
N THR A 63 -8.94 4.47 -1.27
CA THR A 63 -8.93 4.60 0.19
C THR A 63 -7.56 5.08 0.69
N ALA A 64 -6.47 4.47 0.22
CA ALA A 64 -5.13 4.87 0.65
C ALA A 64 -4.78 6.32 0.26
N ASN A 65 -5.10 6.73 -0.96
CA ASN A 65 -4.84 8.10 -1.43
C ASN A 65 -5.70 9.14 -0.72
N ASN A 66 -6.98 8.83 -0.46
CA ASN A 66 -7.89 9.72 0.26
C ASN A 66 -7.49 9.83 1.74
N PHE A 67 -7.22 8.71 2.41
CA PHE A 67 -6.74 8.69 3.78
C PHE A 67 -5.51 9.57 3.98
N MET A 68 -4.49 9.45 3.11
CA MET A 68 -3.30 10.30 3.18
C MET A 68 -3.65 11.80 3.06
N LYS A 69 -4.60 12.16 2.19
CA LYS A 69 -5.02 13.55 1.99
C LYS A 69 -5.80 14.08 3.19
N ASP A 70 -6.75 13.31 3.69
CA ASP A 70 -7.59 13.68 4.84
C ASP A 70 -6.75 13.82 6.10
N PHE A 71 -5.88 12.83 6.37
CA PHE A 71 -4.91 12.89 7.44
C PHE A 71 -4.03 14.14 7.34
N ALA A 72 -3.56 14.46 6.13
CA ALA A 72 -2.74 15.64 5.91
C ALA A 72 -3.51 16.96 6.11
N VAL A 73 -4.80 17.01 5.78
CA VAL A 73 -5.67 18.17 6.06
C VAL A 73 -5.83 18.38 7.56
N ASP A 74 -6.12 17.33 8.31
CA ASP A 74 -6.29 17.38 9.78
C ASP A 74 -5.01 17.83 10.49
N MET A 75 -3.84 17.47 9.94
CA MET A 75 -2.55 17.92 10.43
C MET A 75 -2.15 19.33 9.94
N GLY A 76 -3.05 20.06 9.26
CA GLY A 76 -2.80 21.40 8.73
C GLY A 76 -1.82 21.46 7.56
N LYS A 77 -1.63 20.34 6.84
CA LYS A 77 -0.62 20.16 5.78
C LYS A 77 -1.20 19.55 4.48
N PRO A 78 -2.25 20.15 3.88
CA PRO A 78 -2.97 19.57 2.74
C PRO A 78 -2.05 19.12 1.60
N VAL A 79 -2.40 17.99 0.97
CA VAL A 79 -1.63 17.39 -0.13
C VAL A 79 -2.28 17.72 -1.47
N SER A 80 -1.60 18.52 -2.29
CA SER A 80 -2.01 18.76 -3.67
C SER A 80 -1.76 17.54 -4.56
N ALA A 81 -2.45 17.44 -5.71
CA ALA A 81 -2.22 16.37 -6.68
C ALA A 81 -0.76 16.33 -7.18
N LEU A 82 -0.07 17.47 -7.24
CA LEU A 82 1.35 17.51 -7.61
C LEU A 82 2.22 16.87 -6.51
N ARG A 83 1.94 17.16 -5.24
CA ARG A 83 2.65 16.59 -4.08
C ARG A 83 2.37 15.11 -3.94
N GLU A 84 1.12 14.66 -4.13
CA GLU A 84 0.74 13.24 -4.18
C GLU A 84 1.56 12.47 -5.24
N ARG A 85 1.67 13.03 -6.46
CA ARG A 85 2.49 12.42 -7.52
C ARG A 85 3.97 12.38 -7.14
N ALA A 86 4.49 13.40 -6.46
CA ALA A 86 5.86 13.43 -5.99
C ALA A 86 6.12 12.36 -4.92
N ILE A 87 5.25 12.27 -3.90
CA ILE A 87 5.28 11.22 -2.86
C ILE A 87 5.30 9.85 -3.53
N GLY A 88 4.38 9.59 -4.47
CA GLY A 88 4.31 8.30 -5.16
C GLY A 88 5.56 7.93 -5.96
N ARG A 89 6.25 8.90 -6.57
CA ARG A 89 7.54 8.64 -7.25
C ARG A 89 8.64 8.34 -6.26
N ASP A 90 8.69 9.04 -5.14
CA ASP A 90 9.72 8.82 -4.12
C ASP A 90 9.50 7.48 -3.38
N LEU A 91 8.24 7.05 -3.20
CA LEU A 91 7.91 5.71 -2.73
C LEU A 91 8.35 4.62 -3.71
N MET A 92 8.09 4.79 -5.02
CA MET A 92 8.58 3.86 -6.06
C MET A 92 10.10 3.74 -6.03
N ARG A 93 10.82 4.86 -5.95
CA ARG A 93 12.29 4.86 -5.84
C ARG A 93 12.75 4.11 -4.60
N ALA A 94 12.13 4.38 -3.46
CA ALA A 94 12.50 3.73 -2.22
C ALA A 94 12.21 2.21 -2.23
N ASP A 95 11.11 1.77 -2.85
CA ASP A 95 10.83 0.35 -3.08
C ASP A 95 11.91 -0.29 -3.97
N PHE A 96 12.30 0.38 -5.05
CA PHE A 96 13.38 -0.10 -5.93
C PHE A 96 14.70 -0.27 -5.18
N GLU A 97 15.12 0.74 -4.41
CA GLU A 97 16.37 0.64 -3.62
C GLU A 97 16.33 -0.51 -2.61
N ALA A 98 15.19 -0.72 -1.94
CA ALA A 98 15.03 -1.82 -1.01
C ALA A 98 15.12 -3.19 -1.72
N ARG A 99 14.50 -3.33 -2.90
CA ARG A 99 14.58 -4.56 -3.70
C ARG A 99 15.98 -4.80 -4.22
N LYS A 100 16.66 -3.76 -4.70
CA LYS A 100 18.02 -3.81 -5.21
C LYS A 100 18.98 -4.31 -4.12
N ALA A 101 18.86 -3.79 -2.91
CA ALA A 101 19.69 -4.21 -1.78
C ALA A 101 19.55 -5.71 -1.45
N LEU A 102 18.34 -6.29 -1.57
CA LEU A 102 18.13 -7.74 -1.38
C LEU A 102 18.60 -8.54 -2.60
N TRP A 103 18.36 -8.03 -3.80
CA TRP A 103 18.78 -8.69 -5.04
C TRP A 103 20.30 -8.82 -5.15
N GLU A 104 21.05 -7.79 -4.72
CA GLU A 104 22.52 -7.83 -4.71
C GLU A 104 23.09 -8.87 -3.72
N GLN A 105 22.31 -9.27 -2.71
CA GLN A 105 22.69 -10.33 -1.77
C GLN A 105 22.46 -11.73 -2.35
N ASP A 106 21.33 -11.94 -3.04
CA ASP A 106 21.02 -13.19 -3.73
C ASP A 106 20.19 -12.94 -5.01
N PRO A 107 20.87 -12.78 -6.17
CA PRO A 107 20.20 -12.51 -7.45
C PRO A 107 19.27 -13.63 -7.95
N LYS A 108 19.35 -14.83 -7.36
CA LYS A 108 18.52 -15.98 -7.73
C LYS A 108 17.28 -16.11 -6.85
N ALA A 109 17.22 -15.38 -5.73
CA ALA A 109 16.08 -15.40 -4.83
C ALA A 109 14.91 -14.57 -5.34
N VAL A 110 13.70 -14.99 -4.96
CA VAL A 110 12.51 -14.13 -5.04
C VAL A 110 12.63 -13.03 -3.99
N ILE A 111 12.51 -11.77 -4.41
CA ILE A 111 12.69 -10.61 -3.52
C ILE A 111 11.43 -10.36 -2.69
N LYS A 112 11.43 -10.76 -1.43
CA LYS A 112 10.33 -10.52 -0.50
C LYS A 112 10.72 -9.42 0.48
N LEU A 113 10.24 -8.19 0.24
CA LEU A 113 10.35 -7.11 1.22
C LEU A 113 9.47 -7.45 2.43
N LYS A 114 10.04 -7.33 3.64
CA LYS A 114 9.25 -7.45 4.87
C LYS A 114 8.42 -6.19 5.07
N VAL A 115 7.30 -6.31 5.80
CA VAL A 115 6.47 -5.13 6.11
C VAL A 115 7.26 -4.03 6.79
N ARG A 116 8.24 -4.39 7.62
CA ARG A 116 9.12 -3.44 8.30
C ARG A 116 9.95 -2.61 7.32
N ASP A 117 10.55 -3.24 6.31
CA ASP A 117 11.33 -2.53 5.28
C ASP A 117 10.44 -1.52 4.55
N ILE A 118 9.20 -1.93 4.26
CA ILE A 118 8.18 -1.12 3.62
C ILE A 118 7.77 0.06 4.51
N ARG A 119 7.47 -0.20 5.78
CA ARG A 119 7.12 0.82 6.78
C ARG A 119 8.23 1.84 6.94
N ASP A 120 9.48 1.38 7.01
CA ASP A 120 10.63 2.24 7.25
C ASP A 120 10.84 3.22 6.11
N TYR A 121 10.75 2.76 4.85
CA TYR A 121 10.84 3.69 3.73
C TYR A 121 9.59 4.57 3.58
N HIS A 122 8.38 4.08 3.84
CA HIS A 122 7.18 4.94 3.84
C HIS A 122 7.33 6.06 4.87
N SER A 123 7.71 5.72 6.09
CA SER A 123 7.93 6.68 7.19
C SER A 123 8.94 7.76 6.79
N ARG A 124 10.05 7.36 6.17
CA ARG A 124 11.07 8.28 5.66
C ARG A 124 10.52 9.19 4.57
N ILE A 125 9.84 8.64 3.56
CA ILE A 125 9.32 9.43 2.44
C ILE A 125 8.23 10.39 2.92
N PHE A 126 7.29 9.95 3.75
CA PHE A 126 6.27 10.84 4.32
C PHE A 126 6.92 11.98 5.11
N LYS A 127 7.91 11.68 5.95
CA LYS A 127 8.66 12.71 6.69
C LYS A 127 9.37 13.69 5.78
N ASN A 128 10.01 13.24 4.70
CA ASN A 128 10.65 14.10 3.71
C ASN A 128 9.67 15.05 3.01
N HIS A 129 8.42 14.60 2.88
CA HIS A 129 7.33 15.43 2.37
C HIS A 129 6.64 16.24 3.47
N GLY A 130 7.13 16.24 4.72
CA GLY A 130 6.55 16.99 5.84
C GLY A 130 5.31 16.36 6.48
N LEU A 131 4.96 15.12 6.12
CA LEU A 131 3.87 14.35 6.69
C LEU A 131 4.36 13.43 7.82
N ALA A 132 3.47 13.04 8.72
CA ALA A 132 3.77 12.02 9.72
C ALA A 132 3.74 10.62 9.07
N PRO A 133 4.48 9.63 9.61
CA PRO A 133 4.42 8.24 9.13
C PRO A 133 3.01 7.64 9.08
N GLU A 134 2.13 8.10 9.98
CA GLU A 134 0.72 7.75 10.09
C GLU A 134 -0.09 8.09 8.84
N ALA A 135 0.41 8.95 7.95
CA ALA A 135 -0.19 9.20 6.64
C ALA A 135 -0.15 7.96 5.72
N TRP A 136 0.63 6.93 6.07
CA TRP A 136 0.52 5.61 5.47
C TRP A 136 -0.57 4.79 6.17
N THR A 137 -1.58 4.38 5.40
CA THR A 137 -2.75 3.62 5.89
C THR A 137 -2.38 2.37 6.72
N ALA A 138 -1.25 1.72 6.43
CA ALA A 138 -0.79 0.52 7.12
C ALA A 138 0.16 0.79 8.32
N TYR A 139 0.53 2.04 8.61
CA TYR A 139 1.54 2.36 9.62
C TYR A 139 1.15 1.88 11.01
N LEU A 140 0.04 2.39 11.56
CA LEU A 140 -0.40 2.05 12.91
C LEU A 140 -0.75 0.56 13.05
N PRO A 141 -1.53 -0.06 12.14
CA PRO A 141 -1.86 -1.48 12.24
C PRO A 141 -0.63 -2.39 12.30
N THR A 142 0.33 -2.18 11.39
CA THR A 142 1.56 -2.98 11.35
C THR A 142 2.47 -2.69 12.54
N LYS A 143 2.47 -1.46 13.06
CA LYS A 143 3.24 -1.09 14.26
C LYS A 143 2.66 -1.72 15.53
N LEU A 144 1.33 -1.71 15.68
CA LEU A 144 0.61 -2.25 16.83
C LEU A 144 0.63 -3.78 16.88
N ALA A 145 0.62 -4.44 15.72
CA ALA A 145 0.77 -5.89 15.62
C ALA A 145 2.10 -6.40 16.20
N GLY A 146 3.09 -5.50 16.36
CA GLY A 146 4.40 -5.83 16.92
C GLY A 146 5.22 -6.77 16.04
N HIS A 147 6.44 -7.08 16.48
CA HIS A 147 7.39 -7.86 15.68
C HIS A 147 6.88 -9.27 15.33
N GLU A 148 6.07 -9.88 16.19
CA GLU A 148 5.56 -11.23 15.99
C GLU A 148 4.35 -11.27 15.04
N GLY A 149 3.52 -10.22 15.03
CA GLY A 149 2.27 -10.18 14.27
C GLY A 149 2.32 -9.37 12.97
N GLU A 150 3.29 -8.46 12.81
CA GLU A 150 3.29 -7.49 11.70
C GLU A 150 3.34 -8.15 10.32
N GLU A 151 4.13 -9.22 10.16
CA GLU A 151 4.27 -9.90 8.88
C GLU A 151 3.03 -10.74 8.55
N ALA A 152 2.43 -11.40 9.55
CA ALA A 152 1.20 -12.16 9.35
C ALA A 152 0.04 -11.23 8.92
N LEU A 153 -0.14 -10.11 9.63
CA LEU A 153 -1.11 -9.07 9.29
C LEU A 153 -0.84 -8.53 7.88
N TRP A 154 0.41 -8.27 7.54
CA TRP A 154 0.79 -7.77 6.23
C TRP A 154 0.46 -8.75 5.10
N GLN A 155 0.73 -10.04 5.28
CA GLN A 155 0.37 -11.05 4.29
C GLN A 155 -1.14 -11.18 4.11
N GLU A 156 -1.91 -11.02 5.19
CA GLU A 156 -3.37 -10.97 5.11
C GLU A 156 -3.85 -9.75 4.29
N MET A 157 -3.33 -8.56 4.58
CA MET A 157 -3.63 -7.35 3.81
C MET A 157 -3.29 -7.51 2.32
N LEU A 158 -2.14 -8.09 2.01
CA LEU A 158 -1.71 -8.37 0.64
C LEU A 158 -2.60 -9.40 -0.05
N SER A 159 -3.08 -10.41 0.67
CA SER A 159 -4.03 -11.40 0.15
C SER A 159 -5.38 -10.76 -0.17
N ASN A 160 -5.89 -9.92 0.74
CA ASN A 160 -7.17 -9.22 0.58
C ASN A 160 -7.10 -8.18 -0.55
N ALA A 161 -5.95 -7.53 -0.73
CA ALA A 161 -5.73 -6.58 -1.83
C ALA A 161 -5.62 -7.22 -3.21
N ARG A 162 -5.32 -8.52 -3.27
CA ARG A 162 -5.32 -9.32 -4.49
C ARG A 162 -6.68 -9.91 -4.82
N GLY A 163 -7.60 -9.94 -3.86
CA GLY A 163 -8.90 -10.57 -4.00
C GLY A 163 -9.83 -9.77 -4.90
N ASP A 164 -10.12 -10.34 -6.06
CA ASP A 164 -11.22 -10.03 -6.97
C ASP A 164 -12.56 -9.87 -6.23
N ALA A 165 -12.68 -10.42 -5.01
CA ALA A 165 -13.86 -10.37 -4.16
C ALA A 165 -14.40 -8.94 -3.95
N TRP A 166 -13.55 -7.92 -3.86
CA TRP A 166 -14.01 -6.53 -3.70
C TRP A 166 -14.42 -5.87 -5.01
N ASP A 167 -13.85 -6.28 -6.13
CA ASP A 167 -14.28 -5.82 -7.46
C ASP A 167 -15.53 -6.58 -7.94
N GLN A 168 -15.73 -7.83 -7.52
CA GLN A 168 -16.91 -8.66 -7.79
C GLN A 168 -18.07 -8.40 -6.81
N ALA A 169 -17.80 -7.99 -5.56
CA ALA A 169 -18.85 -7.59 -4.61
C ALA A 169 -19.60 -6.33 -5.06
N LYS A 170 -19.01 -5.52 -5.96
CA LYS A 170 -19.65 -4.36 -6.60
C LYS A 170 -20.90 -4.75 -7.40
N ASP A 171 -20.95 -5.97 -7.94
CA ASP A 171 -22.04 -6.40 -8.82
C ASP A 171 -23.21 -7.07 -8.07
N GLY A 172 -23.07 -7.33 -6.75
CA GLY A 172 -24.07 -8.09 -5.99
C GLY A 172 -24.47 -7.53 -4.61
N VAL A 173 -23.71 -6.59 -4.03
CA VAL A 173 -23.94 -6.11 -2.64
C VAL A 173 -24.05 -4.59 -2.57
N GLY A 174 -24.64 -3.98 -3.60
CA GLY A 174 -24.85 -2.53 -3.67
C GLY A 174 -25.84 -1.94 -2.64
N LEU A 175 -26.30 -2.70 -1.63
CA LEU A 175 -27.38 -2.26 -0.73
C LEU A 175 -27.26 -2.66 0.76
N LEU A 176 -26.15 -3.26 1.21
CA LEU A 176 -25.99 -3.61 2.65
C LEU A 176 -24.76 -3.01 3.34
N PHE A 177 -23.85 -2.43 2.57
CA PHE A 177 -22.75 -1.63 3.09
C PHE A 177 -22.56 -0.43 2.15
N ASP A 178 -22.80 0.78 2.65
CA ASP A 178 -22.29 2.02 2.06
C ASP A 178 -21.10 2.51 2.92
N PRO A 179 -19.90 1.89 2.79
CA PRO A 179 -18.74 2.24 3.60
C PRO A 179 -17.96 3.44 3.02
N PHE A 180 -18.52 4.13 2.01
CA PHE A 180 -17.85 5.21 1.27
C PHE A 180 -18.58 6.55 1.40
N ARG A 181 -19.06 6.84 2.61
CA ARG A 181 -19.31 8.22 3.04
C ARG A 181 -17.98 8.95 3.19
N LEU A 182 -17.44 9.36 2.03
CA LEU A 182 -16.23 10.16 1.83
C LEU A 182 -16.35 11.60 2.38
N ASP A 183 -17.46 11.91 3.05
CA ASP A 183 -17.76 13.15 3.76
C ASP A 183 -17.47 13.07 5.28
N ARG A 184 -17.01 11.91 5.77
CA ARG A 184 -16.68 11.70 7.19
C ARG A 184 -15.19 11.93 7.49
N PRO A 185 -14.83 12.39 8.70
CA PRO A 185 -13.44 12.46 9.15
C PRO A 185 -12.75 11.10 8.97
N TRP A 186 -11.45 11.06 8.65
CA TRP A 186 -10.71 9.80 8.48
C TRP A 186 -10.78 8.87 9.71
N LYS A 187 -11.06 9.45 10.89
CA LYS A 187 -11.33 8.77 12.17
C LYS A 187 -12.56 7.86 12.16
N GLU A 188 -13.45 8.00 11.19
CA GLU A 188 -14.69 7.23 11.06
C GLU A 188 -14.73 6.36 9.79
N GLN A 189 -13.60 6.24 9.06
CA GLN A 189 -13.57 5.47 7.81
C GLN A 189 -13.68 3.97 8.09
N GLU A 190 -14.88 3.41 7.93
CA GLU A 190 -15.16 1.96 7.97
C GLU A 190 -14.42 1.17 6.86
N ALA A 191 -13.81 1.86 5.89
CA ALA A 191 -13.02 1.30 4.80
C ALA A 191 -11.86 0.39 5.26
N TYR A 192 -11.44 0.52 6.52
CA TYR A 192 -10.42 -0.34 7.12
C TYR A 192 -10.90 -1.77 7.43
N ALA A 193 -12.20 -1.99 7.65
CA ALA A 193 -12.76 -3.34 7.79
C ALA A 193 -12.46 -4.21 6.56
N GLY A 194 -12.44 -3.59 5.36
CA GLY A 194 -12.11 -4.29 4.12
C GLY A 194 -10.61 -4.64 3.96
N TRP A 195 -9.71 -3.94 4.66
CA TRP A 195 -8.26 -4.21 4.63
C TRP A 195 -7.87 -5.34 5.60
N PHE A 196 -8.52 -5.39 6.78
CA PHE A 196 -8.13 -6.25 7.90
C PHE A 196 -9.11 -7.40 8.19
N GLY A 197 -10.23 -7.47 7.46
CA GLY A 197 -11.37 -8.30 7.85
C GLY A 197 -12.03 -7.79 9.15
N ASP A 198 -13.24 -8.27 9.44
CA ASP A 198 -14.02 -7.80 10.60
C ASP A 198 -13.31 -8.03 11.94
N ALA A 199 -12.64 -9.17 12.08
CA ALA A 199 -11.90 -9.54 13.30
C ALA A 199 -10.59 -8.75 13.46
N GLY A 200 -9.82 -8.56 12.38
CA GLY A 200 -8.59 -7.77 12.42
C GLY A 200 -8.87 -6.29 12.65
N TRP A 201 -9.97 -5.77 12.10
CA TRP A 201 -10.36 -4.38 12.29
C TRP A 201 -10.85 -4.07 13.71
N ALA A 202 -11.68 -4.92 14.32
CA ALA A 202 -12.19 -4.65 15.68
C ALA A 202 -11.07 -4.52 16.72
N GLY A 203 -10.06 -5.40 16.66
CA GLY A 203 -8.88 -5.33 17.55
C GLY A 203 -7.97 -4.13 17.24
N THR A 204 -7.80 -3.82 15.96
CA THR A 204 -6.97 -2.69 15.52
C THR A 204 -7.62 -1.35 15.89
N LYS A 205 -8.94 -1.21 15.73
CA LYS A 205 -9.69 0.02 15.96
C LYS A 205 -9.57 0.53 17.40
N ALA A 206 -9.75 -0.33 18.40
CA ALA A 206 -9.67 0.08 19.81
C ALA A 206 -8.25 0.55 20.20
N ALA A 207 -7.22 -0.18 19.74
CA ALA A 207 -5.82 0.20 19.97
C ALA A 207 -5.44 1.47 19.19
N TRP A 208 -6.06 1.68 18.03
CA TRP A 208 -5.86 2.84 17.16
C TRP A 208 -6.50 4.11 17.71
N GLU A 209 -7.75 4.03 18.19
CA GLU A 209 -8.43 5.13 18.90
C GLU A 209 -7.64 5.55 20.15
N THR A 210 -7.17 4.57 20.93
CA THR A 210 -6.36 4.83 22.14
C THR A 210 -5.02 5.50 21.82
N ALA A 211 -4.32 5.07 20.76
CA ALA A 211 -3.05 5.64 20.36
C ALA A 211 -3.17 7.06 19.74
N TRP A 212 -4.35 7.39 19.23
CA TRP A 212 -4.64 8.72 18.70
C TRP A 212 -4.97 9.73 19.80
N ASP A 213 -5.83 9.35 20.75
CA ASP A 213 -6.22 10.24 21.87
C ASP A 213 -5.06 10.59 22.81
N ALA A 214 -3.95 9.86 22.72
CA ALA A 214 -2.72 10.08 23.48
C ALA A 214 -1.73 11.08 22.83
N GLN A 215 -2.04 11.64 21.66
CA GLN A 215 -1.20 12.62 20.92
C GLN A 215 -1.74 14.04 21.04
#